data_AF-A0A498M6F0-F1
#
_entry.id   AF-A0A498M6F0-F1
#
_cell.length_a   1.000
_cell.length_b   1.000
_cell.length_c   1.000
_cell.angle_alpha   90.00
_cell.angle_beta   90.00
_cell.angle_gamma   90.00
#
_symmetry.space_group_name_H-M   'P 1'
#
loop_
_entity.id
_entity.type
_entity.pdbx_description
1 polymer ?
#
loop_
_entity_poly.entity_id
_entity_poly.type
_entity_poly.pdbx_seq_one_letter_code
_entity_poly.pdbx_strand_id
1 'polypeptide(L)'
;MELEKEISSRGETFQQVRGSRSSQEYISLDTLLKPDSCGINPGAVILQGNSGNGKSFTVQKIVMDWACDLYKFDVVFHVKCKEISHISSRTNLVELLSYNSFLSSDEISTILQRSPEQVLFLVDGFDELKYTEDFYRMLPPTDQYQRAPPEVTLCALLRGRILRESFLLVTTRSTAIDILKNVLKEPQSFTEIIGFSEKGVEEYFKKFFQNDILFSKGYEYVRANETLHMACSIPVICWIICTVIRERLNDGTDATSGLETTASIYVDFLCILLEHHSQGSGQSVPTLVKSLGRLAEKGILSQQVLFDEKTVYEMVSDPAGSPFLCKFLFKKRIHQETMFSFMHLSFQEFFTALYYLLMDEHESKKKVMQMVSLHKTNVNAQYSAPRFEAVVYFIFGLLNEDKDGGEWANERPLRPFKITKTDKYLPGSGFQVLLANVEKNLQKPSEILHSILSHMYSNLTIKII
;
A
#
# COMPACT_ATOMS: atom_id res chain seq x y z
N MET A 1 10.23 -7.08 -4.63
CA MET A 1 9.45 -7.76 -5.69
C MET A 1 9.13 -6.86 -6.89
N GLU A 2 8.18 -5.91 -6.85
CA GLU A 2 7.89 -5.09 -8.06
C GLU A 2 9.12 -4.30 -8.52
N LEU A 3 9.87 -3.76 -7.56
CA LEU A 3 11.18 -3.15 -7.79
C LEU A 3 12.20 -4.12 -8.42
N GLU A 4 12.21 -5.39 -8.01
CA GLU A 4 13.14 -6.39 -8.56
C GLU A 4 12.73 -6.82 -9.97
N LYS A 5 11.42 -6.88 -10.23
CA LYS A 5 10.89 -7.11 -11.57
C LYS A 5 11.20 -5.96 -12.52
N GLU A 6 11.12 -4.71 -12.05
CA GLU A 6 11.52 -3.52 -12.78
C GLU A 6 13.01 -3.55 -13.15
N ILE A 7 13.88 -3.90 -12.19
CA ILE A 7 15.32 -4.05 -12.42
C ILE A 7 15.61 -5.17 -13.44
N SER A 8 14.91 -6.30 -13.29
CA SER A 8 15.01 -7.45 -14.20
C SER A 8 14.50 -7.14 -15.61
N SER A 9 13.38 -6.40 -15.74
CA SER A 9 12.79 -6.06 -17.03
C SER A 9 13.56 -4.99 -17.79
N ARG A 10 14.23 -4.07 -17.09
CA ARG A 10 15.11 -3.06 -17.69
C ARG A 10 16.49 -3.61 -18.06
N GLY A 11 16.84 -4.81 -17.61
CA GLY A 11 18.19 -5.38 -17.81
C GLY A 11 19.29 -4.56 -17.11
N GLU A 12 18.91 -3.69 -16.17
CA GLU A 12 19.80 -2.81 -15.45
C GLU A 12 20.41 -3.54 -14.25
N THR A 13 21.65 -3.21 -13.92
CA THR A 13 22.24 -3.63 -12.65
C THR A 13 21.69 -2.77 -11.51
N PHE A 14 21.63 -3.31 -10.30
CA PHE A 14 21.18 -2.60 -9.10
C PHE A 14 21.92 -1.27 -8.87
N GLN A 15 23.20 -1.18 -9.25
CA GLN A 15 24.00 0.06 -9.18
C GLN A 15 23.56 1.11 -10.20
N GLN A 16 23.07 0.70 -11.38
CA GLN A 16 22.56 1.63 -12.40
C GLN A 16 21.21 2.24 -12.00
N VAL A 17 20.31 1.44 -11.41
CA VAL A 17 19.06 1.96 -10.83
C VAL A 17 19.34 2.89 -9.65
N ARG A 18 20.33 2.58 -8.81
CA ARG A 18 20.76 3.46 -7.72
C ARG A 18 21.30 4.80 -8.25
N GLY A 19 22.08 4.78 -9.34
CA GLY A 19 22.60 5.97 -10.00
C GLY A 19 21.51 6.83 -10.67
N SER A 20 20.55 6.23 -11.37
CA SER A 20 19.47 6.97 -12.04
C SER A 20 18.47 7.61 -11.06
N ARG A 21 18.32 7.04 -9.86
CA ARG A 21 17.50 7.61 -8.77
C ARG A 21 18.19 8.74 -8.01
N SER A 22 19.50 8.93 -8.19
CA SER A 22 20.25 10.01 -7.54
C SER A 22 20.13 11.36 -8.24
N SER A 23 19.69 11.37 -9.50
CA SER A 23 19.66 12.56 -10.38
C SER A 23 18.26 13.14 -10.64
N GLN A 24 17.22 12.66 -9.94
CA GLN A 24 15.82 13.05 -10.23
C GLN A 24 15.30 14.15 -9.28
N GLU A 25 14.72 15.19 -9.88
CA GLU A 25 14.28 16.44 -9.22
C GLU A 25 12.79 16.41 -8.82
N TYR A 26 12.46 17.23 -7.83
CA TYR A 26 11.12 17.44 -7.27
C TYR A 26 10.10 17.96 -8.30
N ILE A 27 8.96 17.28 -8.50
CA ILE A 27 7.88 17.75 -9.36
C ILE A 27 6.67 18.21 -8.54
N SER A 28 6.42 19.52 -8.57
CA SER A 28 5.20 20.14 -8.01
C SER A 28 3.97 19.85 -8.87
N LEU A 29 2.75 19.93 -8.30
CA LEU A 29 1.52 19.79 -9.09
C LEU A 29 1.45 20.80 -10.24
N ASP A 30 1.90 22.03 -10.01
CA ASP A 30 1.99 23.04 -11.08
C ASP A 30 2.91 22.60 -12.21
N THR A 31 3.97 21.85 -11.90
CA THR A 31 4.84 21.25 -12.92
C THR A 31 4.16 20.10 -13.65
N LEU A 32 3.37 19.28 -12.94
CA LEU A 32 2.60 18.18 -13.56
C LEU A 32 1.51 18.68 -14.51
N LEU A 33 0.94 19.85 -14.23
CA LEU A 33 -0.15 20.46 -14.99
C LEU A 33 0.33 21.50 -16.01
N LYS A 34 1.64 21.78 -16.07
CA LYS A 34 2.20 22.73 -17.04
C LYS A 34 2.04 22.21 -18.47
N PRO A 35 1.90 23.12 -19.44
CA PRO A 35 1.88 22.76 -20.84
C PRO A 35 3.20 22.08 -21.24
N ASP A 36 3.11 21.13 -22.15
CA ASP A 36 4.27 20.47 -22.74
C ASP A 36 5.09 21.45 -23.61
N SER A 37 6.17 20.95 -24.21
CA SER A 37 7.02 21.74 -25.12
C SER A 37 6.28 22.32 -26.34
N CYS A 38 5.07 21.83 -26.62
CA CYS A 38 4.20 22.29 -27.70
C CYS A 38 3.13 23.29 -27.21
N GLY A 39 3.10 23.64 -25.92
CA GLY A 39 2.14 24.58 -25.35
C GLY A 39 0.79 23.96 -25.01
N ILE A 40 0.67 22.63 -25.01
CA ILE A 40 -0.59 21.93 -24.75
C ILE A 40 -0.67 21.54 -23.27
N ASN A 41 -1.65 22.05 -22.54
CA ASN A 41 -1.91 21.64 -21.16
C ASN A 41 -2.45 20.20 -21.12
N PRO A 42 -1.91 19.32 -20.28
CA PRO A 42 -2.45 17.97 -20.11
C PRO A 42 -3.86 18.07 -19.49
N GLY A 43 -4.85 17.50 -20.17
CA GLY A 43 -6.20 17.36 -19.63
C GLY A 43 -6.27 16.27 -18.55
N ALA A 44 -5.28 15.36 -18.53
CA ALA A 44 -5.13 14.34 -17.50
C ALA A 44 -3.66 14.03 -17.21
N VAL A 45 -3.32 13.92 -15.92
CA VAL A 45 -2.03 13.48 -15.41
C VAL A 45 -2.16 12.06 -14.87
N ILE A 46 -1.31 11.15 -15.31
CA ILE A 46 -1.19 9.81 -14.74
C ILE A 46 0.02 9.79 -13.81
N LEU A 47 -0.22 9.51 -12.54
CA LEU A 47 0.82 9.23 -11.55
C LEU A 47 0.91 7.72 -11.32
N GLN A 48 1.88 7.08 -11.98
CA GLN A 48 2.09 5.64 -11.91
C GLN A 48 3.22 5.27 -10.96
N GLY A 49 3.24 4.04 -10.47
CA GLY A 49 4.39 3.50 -9.74
C GLY A 49 4.06 2.22 -8.99
N ASN A 50 5.07 1.61 -8.39
CA ASN A 50 4.92 0.37 -7.63
C ASN A 50 4.12 0.58 -6.33
N SER A 51 3.65 -0.52 -5.76
CA SER A 51 2.96 -0.57 -4.46
C SER A 51 3.85 0.03 -3.37
N GLY A 52 3.26 0.84 -2.49
CA GLY A 52 3.99 1.47 -1.39
C GLY A 52 4.84 2.69 -1.74
N ASN A 53 4.99 3.07 -3.02
CA ASN A 53 5.81 4.23 -3.45
C ASN A 53 5.24 5.61 -3.03
N GLY A 54 4.08 5.68 -2.39
CA GLY A 54 3.52 6.94 -1.89
C GLY A 54 2.53 7.65 -2.83
N LYS A 55 1.94 6.94 -3.80
CA LYS A 55 0.90 7.48 -4.71
C LYS A 55 -0.29 8.11 -3.99
N SER A 56 -0.94 7.38 -3.09
CA SER A 56 -2.10 7.89 -2.35
C SER A 56 -1.72 8.98 -1.34
N PHE A 57 -0.51 8.90 -0.76
CA PHE A 57 0.02 9.98 0.07
C PHE A 57 0.28 11.26 -0.72
N THR A 58 0.76 11.14 -1.96
CA THR A 58 0.93 12.27 -2.88
C THR A 58 -0.41 12.96 -3.15
N VAL A 59 -1.47 12.19 -3.40
CA VAL A 59 -2.83 12.73 -3.56
C VAL A 59 -3.29 13.48 -2.30
N GLN A 60 -3.09 12.89 -1.11
CA GLN A 60 -3.43 13.56 0.16
C GLN A 60 -2.64 14.85 0.38
N LYS A 61 -1.35 14.85 0.03
CA LYS A 61 -0.50 16.04 0.10
C LYS A 61 -1.01 17.14 -0.82
N ILE A 62 -1.45 16.79 -2.04
CA ILE A 62 -2.07 17.74 -2.97
C ILE A 62 -3.34 18.37 -2.38
N VAL A 63 -4.22 17.56 -1.78
CA VAL A 63 -5.44 18.07 -1.13
C VAL A 63 -5.09 19.04 0.00
N MET A 64 -4.12 18.68 0.85
CA MET A 64 -3.68 19.54 1.95
C MET A 64 -3.05 20.85 1.45
N ASP A 65 -2.22 20.78 0.42
CA ASP A 65 -1.58 21.95 -0.18
C ASP A 65 -2.61 22.87 -0.83
N TRP A 66 -3.60 22.31 -1.53
CA TRP A 66 -4.73 23.07 -2.05
C TRP A 66 -5.52 23.76 -0.92
N ALA A 67 -5.77 23.07 0.19
CA ALA A 67 -6.44 23.66 1.36
C ALA A 67 -5.62 24.78 2.04
N CYS A 68 -4.32 24.86 1.76
CA CYS A 68 -3.41 25.93 2.17
C CYS A 68 -3.19 26.98 1.05
N ASP A 69 -4.09 27.05 0.07
CA ASP A 69 -4.07 27.99 -1.06
C ASP A 69 -2.82 27.90 -1.96
N LEU A 70 -2.13 26.75 -1.98
CA LEU A 70 -0.94 26.57 -2.83
C LEU A 70 -1.30 26.31 -4.30
N TYR A 71 -2.53 25.89 -4.60
CA TYR A 71 -3.00 25.60 -5.95
C TYR A 71 -4.32 26.31 -6.25
N LYS A 72 -4.46 26.87 -7.46
CA LYS A 72 -5.61 27.69 -7.85
C LYS A 72 -6.75 26.88 -8.49
N PHE A 73 -7.36 26.02 -7.68
CA PHE A 73 -8.59 25.31 -8.04
C PHE A 73 -9.74 25.79 -7.15
N ASP A 74 -10.94 25.94 -7.72
CA ASP A 74 -12.14 26.29 -6.96
C ASP A 74 -12.51 25.14 -6.02
N VAL A 75 -12.40 23.89 -6.50
CA VAL A 75 -12.70 22.67 -5.74
C VAL A 75 -11.81 21.52 -6.18
N VAL A 76 -11.34 20.74 -5.19
CA VAL A 76 -10.64 19.46 -5.39
C VAL A 76 -11.48 18.31 -4.86
N PHE A 77 -11.80 17.34 -5.73
CA PHE A 77 -12.51 16.12 -5.35
C PHE A 77 -11.52 14.95 -5.23
N HIS A 78 -11.40 14.37 -4.03
CA HIS A 78 -10.65 13.12 -3.80
C HIS A 78 -11.56 11.91 -3.99
N VAL A 79 -11.36 11.21 -5.10
CA VAL A 79 -12.17 10.07 -5.53
C VAL A 79 -11.35 8.79 -5.33
N LYS A 80 -11.69 8.00 -4.31
CA LYS A 80 -10.98 6.74 -4.01
C LYS A 80 -11.64 5.56 -4.71
N CYS A 81 -10.92 4.92 -5.61
CA CYS A 81 -11.41 3.82 -6.43
C CYS A 81 -11.81 2.58 -5.62
N LYS A 82 -11.06 2.27 -4.54
CA LYS A 82 -11.46 1.20 -3.61
C LYS A 82 -12.86 1.43 -3.06
N GLU A 83 -13.21 2.64 -2.67
CA GLU A 83 -14.51 2.97 -2.09
C GLU A 83 -15.64 2.84 -3.13
N ILE A 84 -15.39 3.28 -4.36
CA ILE A 84 -16.33 3.15 -5.48
C ILE A 84 -16.69 1.67 -5.72
N SER A 85 -15.70 0.78 -5.68
CA SER A 85 -15.87 -0.65 -5.92
C SER A 85 -16.73 -1.38 -4.87
N HIS A 86 -17.14 -0.69 -3.79
CA HIS A 86 -18.10 -1.19 -2.79
C HIS A 86 -19.53 -0.67 -3.00
N ILE A 87 -19.74 0.28 -3.91
CA ILE A 87 -21.06 0.84 -4.18
C ILE A 87 -21.78 -0.06 -5.19
N SER A 88 -22.79 -0.81 -4.75
CA SER A 88 -23.56 -1.69 -5.65
C SER A 88 -24.72 -0.98 -6.36
N SER A 89 -25.15 0.19 -5.87
CA SER A 89 -26.29 0.93 -6.43
C SER A 89 -25.86 1.82 -7.58
N ARG A 90 -26.68 1.86 -8.66
CA ARG A 90 -26.48 2.83 -9.75
C ARG A 90 -26.55 4.26 -9.21
N THR A 91 -25.59 5.08 -9.61
CA THR A 91 -25.37 6.43 -9.12
C THR A 91 -24.97 7.35 -10.28
N ASN A 92 -25.24 8.64 -10.16
CA ASN A 92 -24.69 9.65 -11.08
C ASN A 92 -23.43 10.28 -10.47
N LEU A 93 -22.75 11.17 -11.21
CA LEU A 93 -21.47 11.74 -10.77
C LEU A 93 -21.67 12.61 -9.52
N VAL A 94 -22.69 13.46 -9.50
CA VAL A 94 -22.98 14.35 -8.36
C VAL A 94 -23.21 13.55 -7.07
N GLU A 95 -24.02 12.49 -7.15
CA GLU A 95 -24.25 11.59 -6.03
C GLU A 95 -22.96 10.89 -5.59
N LEU A 96 -22.12 10.44 -6.54
CA LEU A 96 -20.85 9.79 -6.24
C LEU A 96 -19.90 10.73 -5.49
N LEU A 97 -19.80 11.99 -5.89
CA LEU A 97 -18.98 13.01 -5.24
C LEU A 97 -19.52 13.40 -3.85
N SER A 98 -20.84 13.35 -3.66
CA SER A 98 -21.48 13.63 -2.36
C SER A 98 -21.17 12.58 -1.29
N TYR A 99 -20.75 11.37 -1.67
CA TYR A 99 -20.37 10.32 -0.72
C TYR A 99 -19.09 10.68 0.04
N ASN A 100 -18.17 11.35 -0.66
CA ASN A 100 -16.83 11.64 -0.15
C ASN A 100 -16.63 13.13 0.18
N SER A 101 -17.71 13.93 0.19
CA SER A 101 -17.65 15.36 0.49
C SER A 101 -18.68 15.77 1.54
N PHE A 102 -18.41 16.91 2.17
CA PHE A 102 -19.36 17.59 3.06
C PHE A 102 -20.36 18.45 2.29
N LEU A 103 -20.20 18.56 0.96
CA LEU A 103 -21.06 19.33 0.09
C LEU A 103 -22.36 18.57 -0.21
N SER A 104 -23.46 19.30 -0.29
CA SER A 104 -24.72 18.80 -0.80
C SER A 104 -24.65 18.59 -2.32
N SER A 105 -25.56 17.74 -2.84
CA SER A 105 -25.66 17.51 -4.29
C SER A 105 -25.93 18.80 -5.08
N ASP A 106 -26.64 19.77 -4.49
CA ASP A 106 -26.97 21.05 -5.13
C ASP A 106 -25.73 21.97 -5.21
N GLU A 107 -24.92 22.02 -4.14
CA GLU A 107 -23.65 22.75 -4.15
C GLU A 107 -22.68 22.16 -5.18
N ILE A 108 -22.52 20.83 -5.19
CA ILE A 108 -21.67 20.14 -6.17
C ILE A 108 -22.16 20.45 -7.59
N SER A 109 -23.47 20.34 -7.84
CA SER A 109 -24.05 20.63 -9.15
C SER A 109 -23.74 22.06 -9.60
N THR A 110 -23.86 23.03 -8.68
CA THR A 110 -23.58 24.44 -8.95
C THR A 110 -22.11 24.67 -9.32
N ILE A 111 -21.18 24.08 -8.56
CA ILE A 111 -19.74 24.16 -8.82
C ILE A 111 -19.41 23.60 -10.21
N LEU A 112 -19.89 22.38 -10.50
CA LEU A 112 -19.59 21.68 -11.74
C LEU A 112 -20.16 22.38 -12.98
N GLN A 113 -21.29 23.09 -12.85
CA GLN A 113 -21.88 23.87 -13.94
C GLN A 113 -21.20 25.23 -14.16
N ARG A 114 -20.70 25.85 -13.08
CA ARG A 114 -20.19 27.23 -13.15
C ARG A 114 -18.80 27.32 -13.78
N SER A 115 -17.88 26.47 -13.34
CA SER A 115 -16.46 26.57 -13.70
C SER A 115 -15.81 25.18 -13.72
N PRO A 116 -16.22 24.27 -14.63
CA PRO A 116 -15.67 22.93 -14.71
C PRO A 116 -14.14 22.92 -14.90
N GLU A 117 -13.59 23.92 -15.58
CA GLU A 117 -12.14 24.13 -15.77
C GLU A 117 -11.37 24.45 -14.49
N GLN A 118 -12.06 24.89 -13.44
CA GLN A 118 -11.47 25.16 -12.12
C GLN A 118 -11.64 23.99 -11.14
N VAL A 119 -12.06 22.82 -11.63
CA VAL A 119 -12.26 21.61 -10.82
C VAL A 119 -11.14 20.61 -11.09
N LEU A 120 -10.53 20.11 -10.00
CA LEU A 120 -9.54 19.03 -10.06
C LEU A 120 -10.13 17.75 -9.44
N PHE A 121 -10.11 16.67 -10.21
CA PHE A 121 -10.44 15.32 -9.74
C PHE A 121 -9.15 14.53 -9.49
N LEU A 122 -8.95 14.15 -8.23
CA LEU A 122 -7.88 13.26 -7.81
C LEU A 122 -8.44 11.84 -7.72
N VAL A 123 -8.26 11.04 -8.77
CA VAL A 123 -8.73 9.65 -8.86
C VAL A 123 -7.64 8.73 -8.31
N ASP A 124 -7.82 8.26 -7.09
CA ASP A 124 -6.82 7.54 -6.32
C ASP A 124 -7.04 6.01 -6.38
N GLY A 125 -6.07 5.29 -6.94
CA GLY A 125 -6.01 3.84 -6.97
C GLY A 125 -6.81 3.19 -8.10
N PHE A 126 -6.67 3.66 -9.35
CA PHE A 126 -7.39 3.10 -10.50
C PHE A 126 -7.27 1.57 -10.62
N ASP A 127 -6.12 0.99 -10.28
CA ASP A 127 -5.90 -0.46 -10.25
C ASP A 127 -6.76 -1.24 -9.23
N GLU A 128 -7.44 -0.53 -8.32
CA GLU A 128 -8.37 -1.09 -7.34
C GLU A 128 -9.83 -1.10 -7.82
N LEU A 129 -10.11 -0.55 -9.02
CA LEU A 129 -11.44 -0.64 -9.62
C LEU A 129 -11.72 -2.06 -10.13
N LYS A 130 -12.93 -2.54 -9.86
CA LYS A 130 -13.41 -3.82 -10.40
C LYS A 130 -13.90 -3.63 -11.83
N TYR A 131 -13.13 -4.11 -12.80
CA TYR A 131 -13.58 -4.21 -14.19
C TYR A 131 -14.28 -5.55 -14.41
N THR A 132 -15.53 -5.52 -14.84
CA THR A 132 -16.21 -6.70 -15.40
C THR A 132 -16.16 -6.64 -16.92
N GLU A 133 -16.28 -7.76 -17.63
CA GLU A 133 -16.26 -7.74 -19.10
C GLU A 133 -17.42 -6.92 -19.71
N ASP A 134 -18.56 -6.89 -19.00
CA ASP A 134 -19.72 -6.05 -19.33
C ASP A 134 -19.42 -4.55 -19.22
N PHE A 135 -18.42 -4.16 -18.43
CA PHE A 135 -17.99 -2.78 -18.25
C PHE A 135 -17.66 -2.08 -19.57
N TYR A 136 -16.90 -2.75 -20.44
CA TYR A 136 -16.51 -2.21 -21.74
C TYR A 136 -17.67 -2.16 -22.74
N ARG A 137 -18.71 -2.97 -22.52
CA ARG A 137 -19.89 -3.06 -23.39
C ARG A 137 -20.98 -2.04 -23.01
N MET A 138 -20.98 -1.54 -21.79
CA MET A 138 -21.96 -0.56 -21.33
C MET A 138 -21.71 0.83 -21.94
N LEU A 139 -22.81 1.46 -22.39
CA LEU A 139 -22.78 2.85 -22.86
C LEU A 139 -22.50 3.79 -21.67
N PRO A 140 -21.40 4.56 -21.70
CA PRO A 140 -21.09 5.51 -20.63
C PRO A 140 -22.11 6.66 -20.62
N PRO A 141 -22.44 7.22 -19.45
CA PRO A 141 -23.33 8.36 -19.36
C PRO A 141 -22.82 9.57 -20.15
N THR A 142 -23.74 10.36 -20.70
CA THR A 142 -23.44 11.56 -21.49
C THR A 142 -23.60 12.87 -20.71
N ASP A 143 -24.23 12.81 -19.54
CA ASP A 143 -24.38 13.94 -18.63
C ASP A 143 -24.12 13.50 -17.18
N GLN A 144 -23.82 14.47 -16.30
CA GLN A 144 -23.43 14.21 -14.91
C GLN A 144 -24.57 13.75 -13.99
N TYR A 145 -25.82 13.78 -14.46
CA TYR A 145 -27.03 13.41 -13.72
C TYR A 145 -27.55 12.03 -14.08
N GLN A 146 -27.14 11.47 -15.21
CA GLN A 146 -27.50 10.13 -15.65
C GLN A 146 -26.91 9.05 -14.73
N ARG A 147 -27.79 8.19 -14.18
CA ARG A 147 -27.37 7.11 -13.28
C ARG A 147 -26.85 5.87 -14.03
N ALA A 148 -25.61 5.49 -13.74
CA ALA A 148 -24.95 4.30 -14.24
C ALA A 148 -24.32 3.50 -13.08
N PRO A 149 -23.80 2.28 -13.30
CA PRO A 149 -22.93 1.65 -12.30
C PRO A 149 -21.77 2.61 -11.95
N PRO A 150 -21.36 2.71 -10.67
CA PRO A 150 -20.39 3.70 -10.21
C PRO A 150 -19.08 3.71 -10.99
N GLU A 151 -18.58 2.54 -11.35
CA GLU A 151 -17.36 2.38 -12.14
C GLU A 151 -17.55 2.96 -13.56
N VAL A 152 -18.74 2.79 -14.15
CA VAL A 152 -19.07 3.30 -15.49
C VAL A 152 -19.20 4.82 -15.46
N THR A 153 -19.79 5.36 -14.40
CA THR A 153 -19.85 6.81 -14.14
C THR A 153 -18.44 7.40 -14.02
N LEU A 154 -17.55 6.77 -13.26
CA LEU A 154 -16.15 7.21 -13.16
C LEU A 154 -15.44 7.12 -14.53
N CYS A 155 -15.67 6.05 -15.30
CA CYS A 155 -15.08 5.96 -16.64
C CYS A 155 -15.58 7.02 -17.62
N ALA A 156 -16.84 7.48 -17.51
CA ALA A 156 -17.30 8.61 -18.31
C ALA A 156 -16.52 9.90 -17.99
N LEU A 157 -16.21 10.14 -16.72
CA LEU A 157 -15.35 11.24 -16.29
C LEU A 157 -13.93 11.09 -16.83
N LEU A 158 -13.32 9.91 -16.65
CA LEU A 158 -11.95 9.62 -17.12
C LEU A 158 -11.81 9.83 -18.63
N ARG A 159 -12.79 9.36 -19.42
CA ARG A 159 -12.84 9.53 -20.88
C ARG A 159 -13.18 10.96 -21.32
N GLY A 160 -13.47 11.87 -20.38
CA GLY A 160 -13.93 13.23 -20.69
C GLY A 160 -15.26 13.26 -21.44
N ARG A 161 -16.11 12.23 -21.29
CA ARG A 161 -17.49 12.22 -21.81
C ARG A 161 -18.38 13.18 -21.02
N ILE A 162 -18.09 13.33 -19.74
CA ILE A 162 -18.66 14.32 -18.84
C ILE A 162 -17.51 15.17 -18.28
N LEU A 163 -17.75 16.48 -18.08
CA LEU A 163 -16.77 17.43 -17.53
C LEU A 163 -15.41 17.39 -18.23
N ARG A 164 -15.42 17.50 -19.56
CA ARG A 164 -14.20 17.39 -20.38
C ARG A 164 -13.16 18.44 -19.99
N GLU A 165 -13.62 19.61 -19.59
CA GLU A 165 -12.86 20.81 -19.24
C GLU A 165 -12.14 20.69 -17.88
N SER A 166 -12.58 19.78 -17.01
CA SER A 166 -11.96 19.58 -15.68
C SER A 166 -10.54 19.01 -15.75
N PHE A 167 -9.77 19.14 -14.68
CA PHE A 167 -8.46 18.50 -14.57
C PHE A 167 -8.57 17.13 -13.91
N LEU A 168 -7.80 16.17 -14.39
CA LEU A 168 -7.69 14.83 -13.81
C LEU A 168 -6.25 14.58 -13.36
N LEU A 169 -6.08 14.06 -12.15
CA LEU A 169 -4.88 13.36 -11.75
C LEU A 169 -5.27 11.96 -11.30
N VAL A 170 -4.77 10.94 -12.00
CA VAL A 170 -5.13 9.54 -11.77
C VAL A 170 -3.92 8.80 -11.25
N THR A 171 -4.03 8.17 -10.08
CA THR A 171 -3.00 7.27 -9.56
C THR A 171 -3.29 5.82 -9.94
N THR A 172 -2.25 5.09 -10.33
CA THR A 172 -2.37 3.68 -10.69
C THR A 172 -1.07 2.91 -10.47
N ARG A 173 -1.14 1.59 -10.29
CA ARG A 173 0.03 0.73 -10.44
C ARG A 173 0.51 0.69 -11.88
N SER A 174 1.82 0.50 -12.07
CA SER A 174 2.43 0.40 -13.39
C SER A 174 1.85 -0.75 -14.22
N THR A 175 1.38 -1.82 -13.57
CA THR A 175 0.74 -2.96 -14.23
C THR A 175 -0.64 -2.67 -14.83
N ALA A 176 -1.28 -1.55 -14.48
CA ALA A 176 -2.63 -1.18 -14.94
C ALA A 176 -2.63 0.02 -15.91
N ILE A 177 -1.45 0.51 -16.32
CA ILE A 177 -1.31 1.68 -17.22
C ILE A 177 -1.99 1.42 -18.56
N ASP A 178 -1.82 0.23 -19.16
CA ASP A 178 -2.34 -0.04 -20.50
C ASP A 178 -3.87 -0.01 -20.53
N ILE A 179 -4.50 -0.45 -19.44
CA ILE A 179 -5.96 -0.34 -19.26
C ILE A 179 -6.35 1.14 -19.11
N LEU A 180 -5.63 1.90 -18.28
CA LEU A 180 -5.92 3.31 -18.04
C LEU A 180 -5.82 4.15 -19.31
N LYS A 181 -4.78 3.94 -20.13
CA LYS A 181 -4.57 4.64 -21.40
C LYS A 181 -5.77 4.54 -22.34
N ASN A 182 -6.46 3.40 -22.35
CA ASN A 182 -7.62 3.15 -23.21
C ASN A 182 -8.91 3.82 -22.71
N VAL A 183 -8.91 4.36 -21.48
CA VAL A 183 -10.11 4.94 -20.85
C VAL A 183 -9.90 6.37 -20.36
N LEU A 184 -8.75 6.98 -20.65
CA LEU A 184 -8.44 8.33 -20.26
C LEU A 184 -8.57 9.31 -21.44
N LYS A 185 -8.94 10.55 -21.14
CA LYS A 185 -9.04 11.62 -22.14
C LYS A 185 -7.67 12.15 -22.53
N GLU A 186 -7.53 12.54 -23.80
CA GLU A 186 -6.36 13.25 -24.32
C GLU A 186 -6.51 14.77 -24.18
N PRO A 187 -5.41 15.53 -24.02
CA PRO A 187 -4.01 15.09 -23.95
C PRO A 187 -3.60 14.57 -22.56
N GLN A 188 -2.75 13.53 -22.52
CA GLN A 188 -2.28 12.87 -21.29
C GLN A 188 -0.80 13.15 -20.98
N SER A 189 -0.46 13.34 -19.71
CA SER A 189 0.94 13.35 -19.23
C SER A 189 1.20 12.20 -18.25
N PHE A 190 2.36 11.54 -18.38
CA PHE A 190 2.73 10.40 -17.54
C PHE A 190 3.87 10.77 -16.61
N THR A 191 3.73 10.43 -15.34
CA THR A 191 4.75 10.66 -14.31
C THR A 191 4.88 9.41 -13.45
N GLU A 192 6.11 8.96 -13.22
CA GLU A 192 6.41 7.78 -12.43
C GLU A 192 6.93 8.18 -11.04
N ILE A 193 6.22 7.76 -9.99
CA ILE A 193 6.68 7.87 -8.61
C ILE A 193 7.47 6.62 -8.22
N ILE A 194 8.77 6.81 -8.00
CA ILE A 194 9.72 5.72 -7.72
C ILE A 194 10.02 5.52 -6.24
N GLY A 195 9.45 6.35 -5.35
CA GLY A 195 9.69 6.33 -3.91
C GLY A 195 10.80 7.30 -3.49
N PHE A 196 11.49 7.01 -2.38
CA PHE A 196 12.58 7.84 -1.88
C PHE A 196 13.87 7.62 -2.65
N SER A 197 14.54 8.74 -2.98
CA SER A 197 15.95 8.74 -3.37
C SER A 197 16.83 8.48 -2.14
N GLU A 198 18.12 8.20 -2.34
CA GLU A 198 19.08 8.00 -1.24
C GLU A 198 19.10 9.21 -0.28
N LYS A 199 19.10 10.43 -0.83
CA LYS A 199 18.94 11.66 -0.06
C LYS A 199 17.57 11.77 0.60
N GLY A 200 16.51 11.32 -0.08
CA GLY A 200 15.16 11.27 0.48
C GLY A 200 15.05 10.36 1.71
N VAL A 201 15.72 9.20 1.70
CA VAL A 201 15.81 8.29 2.84
C VAL A 201 16.52 8.97 4.00
N GLU A 202 17.68 9.60 3.77
CA GLU A 202 18.41 10.32 4.81
C GLU A 202 17.56 11.46 5.42
N GLU A 203 16.93 12.28 4.57
CA GLU A 203 16.02 13.36 5.01
C GLU A 203 14.84 12.81 5.83
N TYR A 204 14.29 11.66 5.43
CA TYR A 204 13.21 11.01 6.16
C TYR A 204 13.66 10.52 7.53
N PHE A 205 14.79 9.81 7.62
CA PHE A 205 15.36 9.36 8.89
C PHE A 205 15.57 10.54 9.83
N LYS A 206 16.17 11.63 9.34
CA LYS A 206 16.40 12.83 10.14
C LYS A 206 15.09 13.41 10.70
N LYS A 207 14.05 13.51 9.87
CA LYS A 207 12.72 14.00 10.28
C LYS A 207 11.99 13.06 11.22
N PHE A 208 12.18 11.74 11.07
CA PHE A 208 11.51 10.73 11.87
C PHE A 208 12.07 10.67 13.29
N PHE A 209 13.41 10.66 13.42
CA PHE A 209 14.05 10.50 14.73
C PHE A 209 14.09 11.79 15.54
N GLN A 210 14.18 12.96 14.88
CA GLN A 210 14.26 14.29 15.54
C GLN A 210 15.31 14.41 16.65
N ASN A 211 16.31 13.51 16.63
CA ASN A 211 17.37 13.38 17.60
C ASN A 211 18.61 12.92 16.83
N ASP A 212 19.66 13.73 16.83
CA ASP A 212 20.84 13.49 16.00
C ASP A 212 21.57 12.18 16.35
N ILE A 213 21.53 11.74 17.61
CA ILE A 213 22.17 10.49 18.06
C ILE A 213 21.40 9.28 17.55
N LEU A 214 20.08 9.25 17.73
CA LEU A 214 19.23 8.16 17.25
C LEU A 214 19.21 8.11 15.71
N PHE A 215 19.16 9.27 15.06
CA PHE A 215 19.31 9.40 13.61
C PHE A 215 20.62 8.78 13.13
N SER A 216 21.76 9.19 13.68
CA SER A 216 23.08 8.73 13.23
C SER A 216 23.19 7.20 13.38
N LYS A 217 22.84 6.67 14.55
CA LYS A 217 22.90 5.22 14.80
C LYS A 217 21.98 4.43 13.88
N GLY A 218 20.72 4.86 13.76
CA GLY A 218 19.72 4.15 12.94
C GLY A 218 20.03 4.22 11.45
N TYR A 219 20.46 5.38 10.96
CA TYR A 219 20.79 5.56 9.54
C TYR A 219 22.09 4.82 9.17
N GLU A 220 23.14 4.89 10.00
CA GLU A 220 24.39 4.14 9.76
C GLU A 220 24.14 2.63 9.70
N TYR A 221 23.30 2.11 10.59
CA TYR A 221 22.92 0.70 10.58
C TYR A 221 22.26 0.29 9.26
N VAL A 222 21.23 1.03 8.86
CA VAL A 222 20.51 0.74 7.61
C VAL A 222 21.42 0.92 6.40
N ARG A 223 22.28 1.94 6.39
CA ARG A 223 23.24 2.20 5.31
C ARG A 223 24.28 1.08 5.18
N ALA A 224 24.68 0.45 6.30
CA ALA A 224 25.60 -0.67 6.30
C ALA A 224 24.98 -1.97 5.74
N ASN A 225 23.65 -2.12 5.82
CA ASN A 225 22.92 -3.24 5.24
C ASN A 225 22.29 -2.85 3.89
N GLU A 226 22.91 -3.25 2.78
CA GLU A 226 22.44 -2.88 1.43
C GLU A 226 20.98 -3.28 1.16
N THR A 227 20.53 -4.43 1.67
CA THR A 227 19.15 -4.91 1.51
C THR A 227 18.16 -3.97 2.19
N LEU A 228 18.45 -3.56 3.42
CA LEU A 228 17.59 -2.64 4.17
C LEU A 228 17.62 -1.24 3.59
N HIS A 229 18.80 -0.74 3.24
CA HIS A 229 18.93 0.57 2.60
C HIS A 229 18.14 0.65 1.29
N MET A 230 18.17 -0.42 0.49
CA MET A 230 17.36 -0.51 -0.73
C MET A 230 15.87 -0.56 -0.42
N ALA A 231 15.47 -1.35 0.58
CA ALA A 231 14.07 -1.46 1.00
C ALA A 231 13.50 -0.11 1.47
N CYS A 232 14.31 0.73 2.12
CA CYS A 232 13.95 2.09 2.53
C CYS A 232 13.63 3.05 1.36
N SER A 233 13.95 2.71 0.11
CA SER A 233 13.44 3.46 -1.04
C SER A 233 11.91 3.42 -1.14
N ILE A 234 11.26 2.43 -0.54
CA ILE A 234 9.80 2.33 -0.44
C ILE A 234 9.36 3.02 0.87
N PRO A 235 8.63 4.14 0.82
CA PRO A 235 8.29 4.93 2.01
C PRO A 235 7.65 4.16 3.17
N VAL A 236 6.71 3.24 2.89
CA VAL A 236 6.07 2.45 3.95
C VAL A 236 7.07 1.51 4.63
N ILE A 237 8.03 0.95 3.89
CA ILE A 237 9.05 0.06 4.45
C ILE A 237 10.07 0.87 5.24
N CYS A 238 10.47 2.04 4.73
CA CYS A 238 11.31 3.00 5.44
C CYS A 238 10.72 3.36 6.82
N TRP A 239 9.41 3.63 6.86
CA TRP A 239 8.69 3.92 8.10
C TRP A 239 8.67 2.73 9.08
N ILE A 240 8.40 1.51 8.59
CA ILE A 240 8.45 0.29 9.42
C ILE A 240 9.86 0.12 10.02
N ILE A 241 10.91 0.21 9.19
CA ILE A 241 12.31 0.06 9.62
C ILE A 241 12.67 1.12 10.66
N CYS A 242 12.33 2.39 10.42
CA CYS A 242 12.59 3.46 11.39
C CYS A 242 11.90 3.19 12.74
N THR A 243 10.66 2.67 12.70
CA THR A 243 9.91 2.34 13.91
C THR A 243 10.58 1.19 14.67
N VAL A 244 10.94 0.09 13.98
CA VAL A 244 11.61 -1.06 14.61
C VAL A 244 12.95 -0.66 15.24
N ILE A 245 13.76 0.12 14.52
CA ILE A 245 15.06 0.60 15.01
C ILE A 245 14.90 1.50 16.23
N ARG A 246 13.92 2.42 16.22
CA ARG A 246 13.67 3.31 17.36
C ARG A 246 13.36 2.52 18.62
N GLU A 247 12.46 1.53 18.54
CA GLU A 247 12.09 0.74 19.72
C GLU A 247 13.28 -0.08 20.23
N ARG A 248 14.02 -0.77 19.35
CA ARG A 248 15.23 -1.51 19.76
C ARG A 248 16.30 -0.62 20.40
N LEU A 249 16.49 0.60 19.89
CA LEU A 249 17.44 1.57 20.47
C LEU A 249 16.99 2.06 21.85
N ASN A 250 15.68 2.20 22.08
CA ASN A 250 15.12 2.60 23.37
C ASN A 250 15.25 1.50 24.42
N ASP A 251 15.11 0.24 24.01
CA ASP A 251 15.20 -0.93 24.90
C ASP A 251 16.64 -1.31 25.29
N GLY A 252 17.63 -0.64 24.71
CA GLY A 252 19.06 -0.88 25.01
C GLY A 252 19.59 -2.20 24.45
N THR A 253 18.81 -2.89 23.62
CA THR A 253 19.26 -4.02 22.80
C THR A 253 20.26 -3.56 21.75
N ASP A 254 21.16 -4.45 21.33
CA ASP A 254 22.04 -4.16 20.20
C ASP A 254 21.15 -3.97 18.97
N ALA A 255 20.93 -2.72 18.56
CA ALA A 255 20.06 -2.36 17.44
C ALA A 255 20.50 -3.04 16.12
N THR A 256 21.70 -3.62 16.11
CA THR A 256 22.35 -4.17 14.93
C THR A 256 22.18 -5.68 14.71
N SER A 257 21.80 -6.46 15.73
CA SER A 257 21.68 -7.92 15.59
C SER A 257 20.33 -8.35 15.01
N GLY A 258 20.32 -9.08 13.89
CA GLY A 258 19.16 -9.86 13.41
C GLY A 258 18.16 -9.18 12.48
N LEU A 259 18.35 -7.92 12.04
CA LEU A 259 17.53 -7.32 10.98
C LEU A 259 18.23 -7.47 9.63
N GLU A 260 18.16 -8.66 9.05
CA GLU A 260 18.84 -8.96 7.78
C GLU A 260 17.93 -8.87 6.57
N THR A 261 16.63 -9.11 6.76
CA THR A 261 15.66 -9.25 5.66
C THR A 261 14.37 -8.46 5.89
N THR A 262 13.67 -8.12 4.82
CA THR A 262 12.34 -7.50 4.90
C THR A 262 11.36 -8.35 5.71
N ALA A 263 11.43 -9.68 5.64
CA ALA A 263 10.56 -10.56 6.42
C ALA A 263 10.85 -10.46 7.93
N SER A 264 12.13 -10.44 8.33
CA SER A 264 12.54 -10.23 9.73
C SER A 264 12.03 -8.91 10.30
N ILE A 265 12.10 -7.82 9.52
CA ILE A 265 11.55 -6.51 9.92
C ILE A 265 10.04 -6.56 10.17
N TYR A 266 9.27 -7.27 9.33
CA TYR A 266 7.83 -7.39 9.53
C TYR A 266 7.50 -8.22 10.77
N VAL A 267 8.30 -9.24 11.07
CA VAL A 267 8.21 -10.03 12.30
C VAL A 267 8.50 -9.16 13.53
N ASP A 268 9.61 -8.41 13.51
CA ASP A 268 9.96 -7.53 14.62
C ASP A 268 8.91 -6.44 14.83
N PHE A 269 8.41 -5.86 13.76
CA PHE A 269 7.33 -4.87 13.81
C PHE A 269 6.03 -5.47 14.38
N LEU A 270 5.71 -6.71 14.00
CA LEU A 270 4.59 -7.46 14.58
C LEU A 270 4.79 -7.65 16.10
N CYS A 271 5.96 -8.10 16.54
CA CYS A 271 6.28 -8.29 17.96
C CYS A 271 6.14 -6.98 18.75
N ILE A 272 6.75 -5.90 18.28
CA ILE A 272 6.65 -4.56 18.90
C ILE A 272 5.19 -4.14 19.04
N LEU A 273 4.40 -4.21 17.97
CA LEU A 273 3.00 -3.81 18.04
C LEU A 273 2.19 -4.69 19.00
N LEU A 274 2.47 -5.99 19.07
CA LEU A 274 1.79 -6.88 20.02
C LEU A 274 2.20 -6.60 21.46
N GLU A 275 3.46 -6.29 21.73
CA GLU A 275 3.95 -5.92 23.07
C GLU A 275 3.23 -4.67 23.60
N HIS A 276 3.00 -3.68 22.74
CA HIS A 276 2.30 -2.43 23.12
C HIS A 276 0.78 -2.56 23.21
N HIS A 277 0.16 -3.48 22.46
CA HIS A 277 -1.31 -3.54 22.30
C HIS A 277 -2.00 -4.76 22.90
N SER A 278 -1.27 -5.83 23.22
CA SER A 278 -1.86 -7.03 23.84
C SER A 278 -1.95 -6.97 25.37
N GLN A 279 -1.39 -5.92 25.99
CA GLN A 279 -1.43 -5.68 27.43
C GLN A 279 -2.85 -5.26 27.87
N GLY A 280 -3.72 -6.26 28.07
CA GLY A 280 -5.11 -6.06 28.51
C GLY A 280 -6.17 -6.53 27.52
N SER A 281 -5.80 -6.97 26.31
CA SER A 281 -6.74 -7.64 25.43
C SER A 281 -7.02 -9.05 25.94
N GLY A 282 -8.28 -9.41 26.17
CA GLY A 282 -8.66 -10.77 26.59
C GLY A 282 -8.40 -11.87 25.55
N GLN A 283 -7.83 -11.52 24.39
CA GLN A 283 -7.50 -12.43 23.30
C GLN A 283 -6.00 -12.78 23.33
N SER A 284 -5.66 -14.07 23.22
CA SER A 284 -4.26 -14.48 23.12
C SER A 284 -3.67 -14.08 21.77
N VAL A 285 -2.38 -13.74 21.78
CA VAL A 285 -1.64 -13.33 20.57
C VAL A 285 -1.74 -14.36 19.43
N PRO A 286 -1.57 -15.68 19.66
CA PRO A 286 -1.71 -16.67 18.58
C PRO A 286 -3.11 -16.68 17.96
N THR A 287 -4.15 -16.46 18.76
CA THR A 287 -5.53 -16.37 18.26
C THR A 287 -5.72 -15.11 17.41
N LEU A 288 -5.20 -13.95 17.85
CA LEU A 288 -5.28 -12.72 17.08
C LEU A 288 -4.57 -12.85 15.72
N VAL A 289 -3.33 -13.35 15.70
CA VAL A 289 -2.55 -13.54 14.46
C VAL A 289 -3.29 -14.49 13.50
N LYS A 290 -3.85 -15.59 14.02
CA LYS A 290 -4.64 -16.53 13.20
C LYS A 290 -5.92 -15.89 12.64
N SER A 291 -6.62 -15.08 13.44
CA SER A 291 -7.81 -14.34 13.02
C SER A 291 -7.50 -13.31 11.92
N LEU A 292 -6.45 -12.52 12.10
CA LEU A 292 -5.97 -11.57 11.08
C LEU A 292 -5.53 -12.31 9.80
N GLY A 293 -4.85 -13.44 9.95
CA GLY A 293 -4.45 -14.31 8.86
C GLY A 293 -5.63 -14.82 8.01
N ARG A 294 -6.73 -15.23 8.66
CA ARG A 294 -7.97 -15.64 7.96
C ARG A 294 -8.62 -14.50 7.19
N LEU A 295 -8.72 -13.32 7.80
CA LEU A 295 -9.26 -12.13 7.15
C LEU A 295 -8.40 -11.74 5.95
N ALA A 296 -7.08 -11.78 6.12
CA ALA A 296 -6.12 -11.48 5.08
C ALA A 296 -6.20 -12.43 3.89
N GLU A 297 -6.28 -13.75 4.15
CA GLU A 297 -6.46 -14.77 3.11
C GLU A 297 -7.74 -14.50 2.30
N LYS A 298 -8.87 -14.26 2.97
CA LYS A 298 -10.14 -13.93 2.31
C LYS A 298 -9.98 -12.73 1.39
N GLY A 299 -9.33 -11.67 1.87
CA GLY A 299 -9.06 -10.48 1.07
C GLY A 299 -8.18 -10.76 -0.16
N ILE A 300 -7.10 -11.53 0.01
CA ILE A 300 -6.19 -11.87 -1.10
C ILE A 300 -6.90 -12.72 -2.16
N LEU A 301 -7.66 -13.74 -1.75
CA LEU A 301 -8.40 -14.62 -2.67
C LEU A 301 -9.54 -13.89 -3.40
N SER A 302 -10.21 -12.94 -2.74
CA SER A 302 -11.32 -12.15 -3.31
C SER A 302 -10.88 -10.81 -3.92
N GLN A 303 -9.57 -10.52 -3.99
CA GLN A 303 -9.02 -9.22 -4.40
C GLN A 303 -9.66 -8.03 -3.68
N GLN A 304 -9.91 -8.19 -2.39
CA GLN A 304 -10.59 -7.22 -1.54
C GLN A 304 -9.60 -6.62 -0.52
N VAL A 305 -9.65 -5.29 -0.38
CA VAL A 305 -8.78 -4.51 0.53
C VAL A 305 -9.58 -3.82 1.63
N LEU A 306 -10.88 -3.58 1.40
CA LEU A 306 -11.80 -3.04 2.42
C LEU A 306 -12.81 -4.11 2.82
N PHE A 307 -13.06 -4.25 4.11
CA PHE A 307 -13.95 -5.24 4.69
C PHE A 307 -15.06 -4.54 5.46
N ASP A 308 -16.29 -5.00 5.29
CA ASP A 308 -17.42 -4.53 6.08
C ASP A 308 -17.28 -4.98 7.54
N GLU A 309 -17.86 -4.18 8.45
CA GLU A 309 -17.82 -4.42 9.90
C GLU A 309 -18.24 -5.86 10.27
N LYS A 310 -19.33 -6.36 9.67
CA LYS A 310 -19.83 -7.70 9.95
C LYS A 310 -18.79 -8.77 9.60
N THR A 311 -18.22 -8.73 8.39
CA THR A 311 -17.16 -9.66 7.95
C THR A 311 -15.98 -9.66 8.92
N VAL A 312 -15.58 -8.50 9.43
CA VAL A 312 -14.41 -8.42 10.32
C VAL A 312 -14.72 -8.96 11.71
N TYR A 313 -15.86 -8.60 12.30
CA TYR A 313 -16.28 -9.10 13.62
C TYR A 313 -16.57 -10.61 13.63
N GLU A 314 -16.90 -11.22 12.49
CA GLU A 314 -17.02 -12.68 12.36
C GLU A 314 -15.67 -13.42 12.53
N MET A 315 -14.54 -12.73 12.34
CA MET A 315 -13.20 -13.34 12.34
C MET A 315 -12.30 -12.82 13.46
N VAL A 316 -12.38 -11.54 13.78
CA VAL A 316 -11.52 -10.83 14.73
C VAL A 316 -12.38 -10.34 15.90
N SER A 317 -12.05 -10.74 17.12
CA SER A 317 -12.87 -10.47 18.31
C SER A 317 -12.86 -9.00 18.74
N ASP A 318 -11.71 -8.33 18.61
CA ASP A 318 -11.58 -6.89 18.82
C ASP A 318 -10.87 -6.22 17.63
N PRO A 319 -11.61 -5.93 16.53
CA PRO A 319 -11.03 -5.30 15.36
C PRO A 319 -10.55 -3.87 15.59
N ALA A 320 -11.19 -3.14 16.51
CA ALA A 320 -10.90 -1.74 16.77
C ALA A 320 -9.65 -1.55 17.66
N GLY A 321 -9.38 -2.52 18.55
CA GLY A 321 -8.14 -2.57 19.32
C GLY A 321 -6.93 -3.14 18.57
N SER A 322 -7.13 -3.73 17.38
CA SER A 322 -6.04 -4.30 16.59
C SER A 322 -5.17 -3.20 15.94
N PRO A 323 -3.86 -3.13 16.21
CA PRO A 323 -2.97 -2.11 15.61
C PRO A 323 -2.72 -2.34 14.12
N PHE A 324 -3.10 -3.51 13.59
CA PHE A 324 -2.91 -3.89 12.19
C PHE A 324 -4.09 -3.51 11.30
N LEU A 325 -5.23 -3.13 11.90
CA LEU A 325 -6.46 -2.76 11.19
C LEU A 325 -6.76 -1.27 11.38
N CYS A 326 -7.11 -0.60 10.29
CA CYS A 326 -7.62 0.76 10.31
C CYS A 326 -9.14 0.73 10.17
N LYS A 327 -9.84 1.24 11.19
CA LYS A 327 -11.27 1.53 11.13
C LYS A 327 -11.49 2.88 10.47
N PHE A 328 -12.39 2.93 9.50
CA PHE A 328 -12.83 4.19 8.91
C PHE A 328 -14.33 4.15 8.60
N LEU A 329 -14.90 5.34 8.48
CA LEU A 329 -16.32 5.52 8.27
C LEU A 329 -16.55 5.81 6.78
N PHE A 330 -17.30 4.93 6.13
CA PHE A 330 -17.68 5.06 4.74
C PHE A 330 -19.09 5.62 4.65
N LYS A 331 -19.25 6.80 4.05
CA LYS A 331 -20.56 7.45 3.92
C LYS A 331 -21.18 7.08 2.58
N LYS A 332 -22.38 6.52 2.62
CA LYS A 332 -23.19 6.14 1.46
C LYS A 332 -24.52 6.90 1.51
N ARG A 333 -24.61 8.01 0.77
CA ARG A 333 -25.74 8.98 0.83
C ARG A 333 -26.00 9.46 2.26
N ILE A 334 -27.01 8.85 2.89
CA ILE A 334 -27.53 9.16 4.23
C ILE A 334 -27.11 8.14 5.29
N HIS A 335 -26.52 7.01 4.89
CA HIS A 335 -26.05 5.96 5.79
C HIS A 335 -24.54 6.02 5.93
N GLN A 336 -24.06 5.72 7.13
CA GLN A 336 -22.64 5.62 7.43
C GLN A 336 -22.34 4.17 7.80
N GLU A 337 -21.49 3.53 7.02
CA GLU A 337 -21.07 2.14 7.21
C GLU A 337 -19.67 2.14 7.80
N THR A 338 -19.43 1.31 8.81
CA THR A 338 -18.09 1.08 9.33
C THR A 338 -17.36 0.09 8.41
N MET A 339 -16.17 0.47 7.98
CA MET A 339 -15.29 -0.37 7.16
C MET A 339 -13.93 -0.51 7.82
N PHE A 340 -13.23 -1.58 7.49
CA PHE A 340 -11.89 -1.89 7.96
C PHE A 340 -10.96 -2.19 6.78
N SER A 341 -9.70 -1.84 6.92
CA SER A 341 -8.62 -2.31 6.05
C SER A 341 -7.40 -2.65 6.87
N PHE A 342 -6.48 -3.45 6.33
CA PHE A 342 -5.14 -3.52 6.91
C PHE A 342 -4.46 -2.15 6.81
N MET A 343 -3.55 -1.85 7.74
CA MET A 343 -2.78 -0.60 7.76
C MET A 343 -2.01 -0.35 6.46
N HIS A 344 -1.58 -1.43 5.80
CA HIS A 344 -1.05 -1.42 4.45
C HIS A 344 -1.28 -2.80 3.80
N LEU A 345 -1.38 -2.83 2.46
CA LEU A 345 -1.62 -4.06 1.71
C LEU A 345 -0.54 -5.14 1.97
N SER A 346 0.70 -4.74 2.21
CA SER A 346 1.77 -5.67 2.56
C SER A 346 1.53 -6.43 3.86
N PHE A 347 0.79 -5.86 4.82
CA PHE A 347 0.39 -6.59 6.02
C PHE A 347 -0.66 -7.64 5.70
N GLN A 348 -1.58 -7.37 4.77
CA GLN A 348 -2.51 -8.38 4.28
C GLN A 348 -1.74 -9.55 3.60
N GLU A 349 -0.72 -9.25 2.82
CA GLU A 349 0.15 -10.28 2.20
C GLU A 349 0.93 -11.07 3.26
N PHE A 350 1.53 -10.38 4.23
CA PHE A 350 2.28 -10.95 5.34
C PHE A 350 1.44 -11.83 6.26
N PHE A 351 0.25 -11.39 6.69
CA PHE A 351 -0.64 -12.18 7.53
C PHE A 351 -1.18 -13.41 6.80
N THR A 352 -1.38 -13.33 5.48
CA THR A 352 -1.73 -14.51 4.67
C THR A 352 -0.59 -15.54 4.68
N ALA A 353 0.66 -15.09 4.53
CA ALA A 353 1.83 -15.96 4.60
C ALA A 353 1.96 -16.62 5.98
N LEU A 354 1.86 -15.85 7.06
CA LEU A 354 1.85 -16.37 8.42
C LEU A 354 0.73 -17.39 8.65
N TYR A 355 -0.48 -17.10 8.15
CA TYR A 355 -1.61 -18.02 8.27
C TYR A 355 -1.33 -19.38 7.65
N TYR A 356 -0.68 -19.41 6.50
CA TYR A 356 -0.31 -20.65 5.82
C TYR A 356 0.80 -21.40 6.55
N LEU A 357 1.73 -20.69 7.19
CA LEU A 357 2.79 -21.29 8.00
C LEU A 357 2.29 -21.80 9.36
N LEU A 358 1.19 -21.24 9.87
CA LEU A 358 0.53 -21.67 11.11
C LEU A 358 -0.33 -22.94 10.93
N MET A 359 -0.55 -23.40 9.69
CA MET A 359 -1.27 -24.65 9.38
C MET A 359 -0.36 -25.87 9.43
N ASP A 360 -0.96 -27.07 9.43
CA ASP A 360 -0.17 -28.28 9.21
C ASP A 360 0.48 -28.29 7.81
N GLU A 361 1.60 -29.00 7.67
CA GLU A 361 2.40 -29.01 6.45
C GLU A 361 1.59 -29.41 5.20
N HIS A 362 0.65 -30.34 5.36
CA HIS A 362 -0.16 -30.82 4.24
C HIS A 362 -1.20 -29.78 3.82
N GLU A 363 -1.91 -29.17 4.77
CA GLU A 363 -2.86 -28.09 4.51
C GLU A 363 -2.16 -26.83 3.95
N SER A 364 -1.01 -26.46 4.51
CA SER A 364 -0.19 -25.35 4.04
C SER A 364 0.22 -25.52 2.57
N LYS A 365 0.78 -26.68 2.20
CA LYS A 365 1.13 -26.99 0.81
C LYS A 365 -0.08 -26.95 -0.11
N LYS A 366 -1.22 -27.50 0.32
CA LYS A 366 -2.47 -27.47 -0.44
C LYS A 366 -2.91 -26.03 -0.71
N LYS A 367 -2.89 -25.16 0.30
CA LYS A 367 -3.29 -23.75 0.18
C LYS A 367 -2.37 -22.97 -0.76
N VAL A 368 -1.05 -23.11 -0.61
CA VAL A 368 -0.06 -22.48 -1.51
C VAL A 368 -0.28 -22.96 -2.95
N MET A 369 -0.46 -24.26 -3.17
CA MET A 369 -0.70 -24.81 -4.51
C MET A 369 -2.03 -24.31 -5.11
N GLN A 370 -3.09 -24.20 -4.30
CA GLN A 370 -4.36 -23.62 -4.73
C GLN A 370 -4.18 -22.16 -5.18
N MET A 371 -3.49 -21.32 -4.39
CA MET A 371 -3.21 -19.94 -4.78
C MET A 371 -2.40 -19.85 -6.08
N VAL A 372 -1.34 -20.66 -6.21
CA VAL A 372 -0.51 -20.68 -7.44
C VAL A 372 -1.34 -21.14 -8.65
N SER A 373 -2.27 -22.09 -8.47
CA SER A 373 -3.16 -22.53 -9.55
C SER A 373 -4.14 -21.44 -9.98
N LEU A 374 -4.73 -20.71 -9.03
CA LEU A 374 -5.60 -19.57 -9.29
C LEU A 374 -4.86 -18.44 -10.01
N HIS A 375 -3.57 -18.26 -9.71
CA HIS A 375 -2.69 -17.34 -10.45
C HIS A 375 -2.66 -17.69 -11.94
N LYS A 376 -2.33 -18.94 -12.26
CA LYS A 376 -2.15 -19.41 -13.65
C LYS A 376 -3.45 -19.31 -14.47
N THR A 377 -4.60 -19.57 -13.87
CA THR A 377 -5.89 -19.42 -14.57
C THR A 377 -6.26 -17.96 -14.82
N ASN A 378 -5.94 -17.07 -13.89
CA ASN A 378 -6.27 -15.64 -14.01
C ASN A 378 -5.28 -14.86 -14.88
N VAL A 379 -4.03 -15.33 -15.07
CA VAL A 379 -3.08 -14.72 -16.03
C VAL A 379 -3.61 -14.76 -17.47
N ASN A 380 -4.52 -15.69 -17.80
CA ASN A 380 -5.21 -15.73 -19.08
C ASN A 380 -6.37 -14.73 -19.19
N ALA A 381 -6.84 -14.16 -18.07
CA ALA A 381 -7.75 -13.02 -18.08
C ALA A 381 -6.90 -11.75 -18.12
N GLN A 382 -7.09 -10.90 -19.12
CA GLN A 382 -6.35 -9.63 -19.32
C GLN A 382 -6.52 -8.58 -18.20
N TYR A 383 -7.08 -8.96 -17.04
CA TYR A 383 -7.52 -8.06 -15.99
C TYR A 383 -7.10 -8.60 -14.63
N SER A 384 -6.13 -7.91 -14.01
CA SER A 384 -5.63 -8.10 -12.63
C SER A 384 -4.80 -9.38 -12.39
N ALA A 385 -3.48 -9.22 -12.47
CA ALA A 385 -2.53 -10.23 -11.99
C ALA A 385 -2.77 -10.49 -10.49
N PRO A 386 -3.04 -11.74 -10.07
CA PRO A 386 -3.30 -12.00 -8.66
C PRO A 386 -2.08 -11.73 -7.78
N ARG A 387 -2.31 -11.05 -6.66
CA ARG A 387 -1.31 -10.54 -5.68
C ARG A 387 -0.61 -11.65 -4.86
N PHE A 388 -0.52 -12.86 -5.40
CA PHE A 388 -0.03 -14.05 -4.68
C PHE A 388 1.49 -14.11 -4.57
N GLU A 389 2.23 -13.43 -5.44
CA GLU A 389 3.69 -13.48 -5.44
C GLU A 389 4.27 -12.91 -4.14
N ALA A 390 3.74 -11.79 -3.63
CA ALA A 390 4.17 -11.19 -2.37
C ALA A 390 4.04 -12.18 -1.20
N VAL A 391 2.92 -12.90 -1.16
CA VAL A 391 2.65 -13.92 -0.14
C VAL A 391 3.70 -15.04 -0.22
N VAL A 392 4.06 -15.47 -1.44
CA VAL A 392 5.11 -16.48 -1.64
C VAL A 392 6.47 -15.98 -1.16
N TYR A 393 6.83 -14.71 -1.45
CA TYR A 393 8.08 -14.11 -0.95
C TYR A 393 8.12 -14.05 0.58
N PHE A 394 7.02 -13.66 1.22
CA PHE A 394 6.95 -13.70 2.69
C PHE A 394 7.08 -15.11 3.24
N ILE A 395 6.45 -16.12 2.62
CA ILE A 395 6.60 -17.53 3.02
C ILE A 395 8.07 -17.94 2.94
N PHE A 396 8.78 -17.65 1.84
CA PHE A 396 10.20 -17.98 1.72
C PHE A 396 11.07 -17.24 2.74
N GLY A 397 10.82 -15.94 2.93
CA GLY A 397 11.57 -15.13 3.89
C GLY A 397 11.38 -15.60 5.34
N LEU A 398 10.18 -16.08 5.69
CA LEU A 398 9.85 -16.60 7.01
C LEU A 398 10.35 -18.04 7.26
N LEU A 399 10.64 -18.80 6.19
CA LEU A 399 11.15 -20.17 6.27
C LEU A 399 12.69 -20.25 6.23
N ASN A 400 13.36 -19.22 5.73
CA ASN A 400 14.81 -19.15 5.74
C ASN A 400 15.28 -18.81 7.16
N GLU A 401 15.77 -19.82 7.87
CA GLU A 401 16.49 -19.61 9.14
C GLU A 401 17.81 -18.87 8.87
N ASP A 402 18.10 -17.86 9.68
CA ASP A 402 19.42 -17.22 9.75
C ASP A 402 20.48 -18.31 9.96
N LYS A 403 21.17 -18.66 8.88
CA LYS A 403 22.42 -19.42 8.99
C LYS A 403 23.51 -18.40 9.25
N ASP A 404 23.77 -18.20 10.54
CA ASP A 404 25.00 -17.60 11.04
C ASP A 404 26.23 -18.08 10.25
N GLY A 405 27.08 -17.11 9.91
CA GLY A 405 28.53 -17.25 9.71
C GLY A 405 29.05 -18.56 9.11
N GLY A 406 29.25 -18.56 7.80
CA GLY A 406 30.07 -19.57 7.14
C GLY A 406 30.33 -19.17 5.70
N GLU A 407 31.60 -19.26 5.29
CA GLU A 407 32.20 -18.88 4.01
C GLU A 407 31.38 -19.32 2.76
N TRP A 408 31.84 -18.92 1.58
CA TRP A 408 31.24 -19.15 0.25
C TRP A 408 30.24 -18.08 -0.21
N ALA A 409 30.67 -16.81 -0.12
CA ALA A 409 30.33 -15.83 -1.14
C ALA A 409 31.10 -16.18 -2.43
N ASN A 410 30.40 -16.63 -3.47
CA ASN A 410 30.60 -16.16 -4.84
C ASN A 410 29.62 -16.83 -5.83
N GLU A 411 29.06 -15.97 -6.69
CA GLU A 411 28.33 -16.23 -7.94
C GLU A 411 26.82 -16.61 -7.87
N ARG A 412 26.02 -15.82 -8.61
CA ARG A 412 24.55 -15.89 -8.85
C ARG A 412 24.14 -17.20 -9.59
N PRO A 413 22.90 -17.37 -10.11
CA PRO A 413 21.53 -17.11 -9.64
C PRO A 413 20.72 -18.43 -9.53
N LEU A 414 19.49 -18.37 -8.96
CA LEU A 414 18.41 -19.37 -9.07
C LEU A 414 18.78 -20.86 -8.87
N ARG A 415 18.40 -21.44 -7.73
CA ARG A 415 17.99 -22.86 -7.71
C ARG A 415 16.59 -23.06 -7.12
N PRO A 416 15.68 -23.75 -7.83
CA PRO A 416 14.42 -24.24 -7.27
C PRO A 416 14.66 -25.48 -6.40
N PHE A 417 13.80 -25.63 -5.38
CA PHE A 417 13.49 -26.82 -4.58
C PHE A 417 14.57 -27.91 -4.41
N LYS A 418 14.99 -28.10 -3.15
CA LYS A 418 15.20 -29.44 -2.59
C LYS A 418 14.47 -29.55 -1.25
N ILE A 419 13.36 -30.29 -1.27
CA ILE A 419 12.82 -30.93 -0.06
C ILE A 419 13.57 -32.26 0.05
N THR A 420 14.36 -32.42 1.11
CA THR A 420 14.76 -33.75 1.57
C THR A 420 14.50 -33.83 3.06
N LYS A 421 13.51 -34.66 3.43
CA LYS A 421 13.29 -35.17 4.78
C LYS A 421 14.55 -35.87 5.28
N THR A 422 14.85 -35.74 6.56
CA THR A 422 15.12 -36.90 7.41
C THR A 422 14.98 -36.55 8.90
N ASP A 423 14.01 -37.23 9.50
CA ASP A 423 13.96 -37.78 10.86
C ASP A 423 14.08 -36.93 12.13
N LYS A 424 12.96 -37.05 12.88
CA LYS A 424 12.84 -37.21 14.35
C LYS A 424 13.07 -35.97 15.22
N TYR A 425 11.99 -35.60 15.92
CA TYR A 425 11.95 -34.95 17.23
C TYR A 425 13.23 -34.19 17.63
N LEU A 426 13.26 -32.89 17.36
CA LEU A 426 14.12 -31.95 18.07
C LEU A 426 13.33 -30.65 18.35
N PRO A 427 13.28 -30.17 19.60
CA PRO A 427 12.69 -28.89 19.95
C PRO A 427 13.62 -27.78 19.44
N GLY A 428 13.11 -26.86 18.62
CA GLY A 428 13.94 -25.78 18.06
C GLY A 428 13.57 -25.32 16.66
N SER A 429 12.31 -25.42 16.23
CA SER A 429 11.90 -24.69 15.04
C SER A 429 11.92 -23.19 15.35
N GLY A 430 12.45 -22.36 14.44
CA GLY A 430 12.39 -20.89 14.55
C GLY A 430 10.96 -20.35 14.80
N PHE A 431 9.94 -21.15 14.46
CA PHE A 431 8.53 -20.92 14.79
C PHE A 431 8.18 -21.05 16.28
N GLN A 432 8.77 -21.99 17.02
CA GLN A 432 8.67 -22.04 18.49
C GLN A 432 9.47 -20.91 19.13
N VAL A 433 10.58 -20.46 18.53
CA VAL A 433 11.33 -19.28 18.99
C VAL A 433 10.54 -18.00 18.75
N LEU A 434 9.83 -17.88 17.62
CA LEU A 434 8.90 -16.78 17.33
C LEU A 434 7.77 -16.71 18.38
N LEU A 435 7.12 -17.84 18.65
CA LEU A 435 6.08 -17.93 19.69
C LEU A 435 6.65 -17.73 21.11
N ALA A 436 7.85 -18.25 21.41
CA ALA A 436 8.48 -18.11 22.71
C ALA A 436 9.09 -16.72 22.96
N ASN A 437 9.52 -15.99 21.93
CA ASN A 437 9.98 -14.60 22.03
C ASN A 437 8.79 -13.66 22.20
N VAL A 438 7.69 -13.91 21.49
CA VAL A 438 6.41 -13.21 21.66
C VAL A 438 5.86 -13.38 23.08
N GLU A 439 6.06 -14.56 23.70
CA GLU A 439 5.67 -14.81 25.09
C GLU A 439 6.61 -14.19 26.14
N LYS A 440 7.88 -13.91 25.80
CA LYS A 440 8.92 -13.47 26.76
C LYS A 440 9.01 -11.96 26.98
N ASN A 441 8.63 -11.12 26.02
CA ASN A 441 8.95 -9.68 26.05
C ASN A 441 7.81 -8.76 26.54
N LEU A 442 6.78 -9.32 27.17
CA LEU A 442 5.60 -8.57 27.62
C LEU A 442 5.83 -7.82 28.96
N GLN A 443 6.63 -6.74 29.00
CA GLN A 443 6.60 -5.77 30.11
C GLN A 443 6.97 -4.32 29.72
N LYS A 444 5.96 -3.44 29.68
CA LYS A 444 5.92 -1.99 30.06
C LYS A 444 5.18 -1.08 29.04
N PRO A 445 4.61 0.06 29.49
CA PRO A 445 3.40 0.64 28.90
C PRO A 445 3.59 1.81 27.92
N SER A 446 2.44 2.14 27.31
CA SER A 446 2.09 2.94 26.14
C SER A 446 2.25 4.48 26.19
N GLU A 447 2.89 5.03 25.14
CA GLU A 447 2.63 6.38 24.58
C GLU A 447 2.66 6.40 23.02
N ILE A 448 2.91 5.24 22.40
CA ILE A 448 3.46 5.18 21.05
C ILE A 448 2.40 5.27 19.95
N LEU A 449 1.18 4.74 20.12
CA LEU A 449 0.18 4.74 19.02
C LEU A 449 -0.32 6.16 18.67
N HIS A 450 -0.48 7.03 19.66
CA HIS A 450 -0.84 8.44 19.44
C HIS A 450 0.32 9.21 18.81
N SER A 451 1.56 8.90 19.19
CA SER A 451 2.78 9.44 18.55
C SER A 451 2.96 8.90 17.12
N ILE A 452 2.68 7.63 16.84
CA ILE A 452 2.78 6.99 15.52
C ILE A 452 1.81 7.63 14.54
N LEU A 453 0.53 7.75 14.90
CA LEU A 453 -0.47 8.36 14.04
C LEU A 453 -0.16 9.86 13.89
N SER A 454 0.17 10.57 14.97
CA SER A 454 0.55 11.98 14.88
C SER A 454 1.81 12.22 14.05
N HIS A 455 2.88 11.41 14.17
CA HIS A 455 4.11 11.50 13.35
C HIS A 455 3.86 11.13 11.89
N MET A 456 3.01 10.14 11.62
CA MET A 456 2.63 9.80 10.24
C MET A 456 1.92 10.98 9.55
N TYR A 457 1.13 11.77 10.28
CA TYR A 457 0.44 12.93 9.73
C TYR A 457 1.23 14.25 9.83
N SER A 458 2.15 14.41 10.79
CA SER A 458 2.88 15.68 11.02
C SER A 458 4.26 15.76 10.37
N ASN A 459 4.95 14.64 10.13
CA ASN A 459 6.35 14.64 9.70
C ASN A 459 6.59 14.08 8.29
N LEU A 460 5.56 13.55 7.62
CA LEU A 460 5.64 13.16 6.22
C LEU A 460 5.44 14.37 5.31
N THR A 461 6.50 15.18 5.17
CA THR A 461 6.74 15.81 3.87
C THR A 461 7.16 14.70 2.92
N ILE A 462 6.19 13.94 2.38
CA ILE A 462 6.43 13.22 1.14
C ILE A 462 6.55 14.32 0.10
N LYS A 463 7.81 14.65 -0.22
CA LYS A 463 8.11 15.43 -1.40
C LYS A 463 7.69 14.54 -2.56
N ILE A 464 6.63 14.96 -3.22
CA ILE A 464 6.23 14.45 -4.52
C ILE A 464 7.43 14.78 -5.42
N ILE A 465 8.19 13.76 -5.78
CA ILE A 465 9.25 13.85 -6.79
C ILE A 465 8.59 13.56 -8.11
#